data_AF-A0A1Y3AK63-F1
#
_entry.id   AF-A0A1Y3AK63-F1
#
_cell.length_a   1.000
_cell.length_b   1.000
_cell.length_c   1.000
_cell.angle_alpha   90.00
_cell.angle_beta   90.00
_cell.angle_gamma   90.00
#
_symmetry.space_group_name_H-M   'P 1'
#
loop_
_entity.id
_entity.type
_entity.pdbx_description
1 polymer ?
#
loop_
_entity_poly.entity_id
_entity_poly.type
_entity_poly.pdbx_seq_one_letter_code
_entity_poly.pdbx_strand_id
1 'polypeptide(L)'
;MGVFGDLKNDVVGFVRNPTDEQKILLVAFVSMAVSDRYFYYNDIPFVVRTTAAVGVGFIVMFVVSYLYTGQLVPPDGNVDDDEEPEEYVDELDP
;
A
#
# COMPACT_ATOMS: atom_id res chain seq x y z
N MET A 1 -4.45 -14.16 -23.51
CA MET A 1 -3.81 -12.94 -24.04
C MET A 1 -4.88 -11.94 -24.37
N GLY A 2 -5.28 -11.16 -23.38
CA GLY A 2 -6.36 -10.19 -23.47
C GLY A 2 -6.57 -9.61 -22.09
N VAL A 3 -6.75 -8.29 -22.01
CA VAL A 3 -6.75 -7.48 -20.79
C VAL A 3 -7.60 -8.09 -19.65
N PHE A 4 -8.71 -8.73 -19.97
CA PHE A 4 -9.58 -9.38 -19.00
C PHE A 4 -8.99 -10.65 -18.36
N GLY A 5 -8.20 -11.40 -19.12
CA GLY A 5 -7.47 -12.57 -18.63
C GLY A 5 -6.30 -12.17 -17.75
N ASP A 6 -5.60 -11.09 -18.11
CA ASP A 6 -4.46 -10.57 -17.35
C ASP A 6 -4.95 -9.98 -16.02
N LEU A 7 -6.02 -9.15 -16.03
CA LEU A 7 -6.67 -8.65 -14.80
C LEU A 7 -7.12 -9.79 -13.87
N LYS A 8 -7.72 -10.86 -14.43
CA LYS A 8 -8.11 -12.02 -13.64
C LYS A 8 -6.90 -12.70 -13.01
N ASN A 9 -5.81 -12.85 -13.75
CA ASN A 9 -4.59 -13.46 -13.24
C ASN A 9 -3.96 -12.60 -12.14
N ASP A 10 -3.98 -11.28 -12.28
CA ASP A 10 -3.48 -10.35 -11.27
C ASP A 10 -4.29 -10.44 -9.98
N VAL A 11 -5.63 -10.46 -10.07
CA VAL A 11 -6.50 -10.63 -8.90
C VAL A 11 -6.29 -11.99 -8.24
N VAL A 12 -6.15 -13.06 -9.04
CA VAL A 12 -5.87 -14.40 -8.52
C VAL A 12 -4.49 -14.44 -7.85
N GLY A 13 -3.50 -13.75 -8.43
CA GLY A 13 -2.16 -13.57 -7.86
C GLY A 13 -2.22 -12.86 -6.52
N PHE A 14 -2.84 -11.68 -6.46
CA PHE A 14 -3.06 -10.91 -5.23
C PHE A 14 -3.73 -11.73 -4.12
N VAL A 15 -4.71 -12.56 -4.45
CA VAL A 15 -5.42 -13.38 -3.44
C VAL A 15 -4.60 -14.59 -2.98
N ARG A 16 -3.82 -15.21 -3.87
CA ARG A 16 -3.13 -16.48 -3.56
C ARG A 16 -1.69 -16.31 -3.10
N ASN A 17 -1.00 -15.31 -3.63
CA ASN A 17 0.39 -15.01 -3.33
C ASN A 17 0.66 -13.51 -3.58
N PRO A 18 0.13 -12.60 -2.72
CA PRO A 18 0.36 -11.17 -2.87
C PRO A 18 1.83 -10.82 -2.66
N THR A 19 2.32 -9.80 -3.37
CA THR A 19 3.64 -9.23 -3.12
C THR A 19 3.69 -8.50 -1.78
N ASP A 20 4.88 -8.21 -1.26
CA ASP A 20 5.02 -7.48 0.00
C ASP A 20 4.49 -6.03 -0.11
N GLU A 21 4.74 -5.37 -1.23
CA GLU A 21 4.10 -4.09 -1.58
C GLU A 21 2.56 -4.18 -1.46
N GLN A 22 1.96 -5.18 -2.12
CA GLN A 22 0.52 -5.38 -2.14
C GLN A 22 -0.06 -5.66 -0.76
N LYS A 23 0.67 -6.39 0.10
CA LYS A 23 0.29 -6.61 1.51
C LYS A 23 0.27 -5.29 2.27
N ILE A 24 1.32 -4.47 2.15
CA ILE A 24 1.43 -3.19 2.84
C ILE A 24 0.32 -2.23 2.38
N LEU A 25 0.09 -2.13 1.06
CA LEU A 25 -0.97 -1.31 0.48
C LEU A 25 -2.37 -1.78 0.91
N LEU A 26 -2.61 -3.09 0.99
CA LEU A 26 -3.86 -3.63 1.50
C LEU A 26 -4.09 -3.24 2.96
N VAL A 27 -3.07 -3.34 3.81
CA VAL A 27 -3.17 -2.94 5.23
C VAL A 27 -3.43 -1.44 5.35
N ALA A 28 -2.73 -0.61 4.56
CA ALA A 28 -2.96 0.82 4.51
C ALA A 28 -4.41 1.13 4.11
N PHE A 29 -4.92 0.51 3.03
CA PHE A 29 -6.30 0.68 2.59
C PHE A 29 -7.34 0.28 3.65
N VAL A 30 -7.15 -0.89 4.29
CA VAL A 30 -8.04 -1.35 5.37
C VAL A 30 -8.02 -0.35 6.54
N SER A 31 -6.85 0.18 6.89
CA SER A 31 -6.73 1.17 7.96
C SER A 31 -7.44 2.49 7.63
N MET A 32 -7.43 2.93 6.37
CA MET A 32 -8.21 4.10 5.93
C MET A 32 -9.71 3.85 6.11
N ALA A 33 -10.20 2.69 5.67
CA ALA A 33 -11.62 2.34 5.77
C ALA A 33 -12.11 2.26 7.23
N VAL A 34 -11.30 1.65 8.10
CA VAL A 34 -11.58 1.58 9.55
C VAL A 34 -11.58 2.99 10.16
N SER A 35 -10.62 3.84 9.78
CA SER A 35 -10.52 5.21 10.28
C SER A 35 -11.68 6.08 9.83
N ASP A 36 -12.08 6.02 8.55
CA ASP A 36 -13.27 6.71 8.04
C ASP A 36 -14.51 6.29 8.85
N ARG A 37 -14.67 4.99 9.10
CA ARG A 37 -15.83 4.50 9.86
C ARG A 37 -15.79 4.93 11.33
N TYR A 38 -14.61 4.94 11.95
CA TYR A 38 -14.42 5.44 13.31
C TYR A 38 -14.82 6.92 13.41
N PHE A 39 -14.31 7.77 12.52
CA PHE A 39 -14.62 9.19 12.49
C PHE A 39 -16.08 9.47 12.14
N TYR A 40 -16.72 8.64 11.31
CA TYR A 40 -18.16 8.70 11.07
C TYR A 40 -18.97 8.55 12.36
N TYR A 41 -18.59 7.63 13.26
CA TYR A 41 -19.24 7.46 14.56
C TYR A 41 -18.95 8.58 15.57
N ASN A 42 -18.02 9.49 15.25
CA ASN A 42 -17.68 10.66 16.06
C ASN A 42 -18.22 11.97 15.44
N ASP A 43 -19.20 11.88 14.53
CA ASP A 43 -19.86 13.02 13.89
C ASP A 43 -18.90 14.01 13.19
N ILE A 44 -17.74 13.54 12.74
CA ILE A 44 -16.76 14.38 12.03
C ILE A 44 -17.28 14.71 10.61
N PRO A 45 -17.20 15.98 10.17
CA PRO A 45 -17.61 16.38 8.82
C PRO A 45 -16.89 15.59 7.72
N PHE A 46 -17.61 15.26 6.65
CA PHE A 46 -17.14 14.40 5.57
C PHE A 46 -15.73 14.75 5.06
N VAL A 47 -15.49 16.02 4.72
CA VAL A 47 -14.19 16.45 4.15
C VAL A 47 -13.04 16.20 5.13
N VAL A 48 -13.21 16.60 6.39
CA VAL A 48 -12.19 16.42 7.44
C VAL A 48 -11.94 14.94 7.69
N ARG A 49 -13.02 14.17 7.75
CA ARG A 49 -12.98 12.72 7.94
C ARG A 49 -12.21 12.02 6.83
N THR A 50 -12.53 12.31 5.57
CA THR A 50 -11.88 11.66 4.43
C THR A 50 -10.41 12.01 4.34
N THR A 51 -10.05 13.28 4.59
CA THR A 51 -8.65 13.71 4.60
C THR A 51 -7.88 13.05 5.74
N ALA A 52 -8.46 12.99 6.94
CA ALA A 52 -7.85 12.33 8.08
C ALA A 52 -7.67 10.82 7.84
N ALA A 53 -8.67 10.15 7.25
CA ALA A 53 -8.59 8.72 6.93
C ALA A 53 -7.45 8.42 5.93
N VAL A 54 -7.31 9.23 4.87
CA VAL A 54 -6.18 9.12 3.93
C VAL A 54 -4.85 9.33 4.65
N GLY A 55 -4.77 10.34 5.53
CA GLY A 55 -3.59 10.58 6.35
C GLY A 55 -3.22 9.39 7.26
N VAL A 56 -4.21 8.73 7.88
CA VAL A 56 -3.98 7.52 8.66
C VAL A 56 -3.42 6.40 7.79
N GLY A 57 -4.00 6.17 6.61
CA GLY A 57 -3.48 5.14 5.70
C GLY A 57 -2.04 5.40 5.27
N PHE A 58 -1.68 6.66 5.03
CA PHE A 58 -0.31 7.06 4.73
C PHE A 58 0.63 6.71 5.90
N ILE A 59 0.29 7.12 7.13
CA ILE A 59 1.10 6.81 8.32
C ILE A 59 1.24 5.30 8.53
N VAL A 60 0.14 4.56 8.41
CA VAL A 60 0.12 3.09 8.58
C VAL A 60 1.00 2.42 7.53
N MET A 61 0.99 2.91 6.29
CA MET A 61 1.87 2.39 5.23
C MET A 61 3.35 2.45 5.65
N PHE A 62 3.84 3.60 6.16
CA PHE A 62 5.24 3.72 6.60
C PHE A 62 5.56 2.81 7.79
N VAL A 63 4.66 2.73 8.77
CA VAL A 63 4.86 1.91 9.96
C VAL A 63 4.89 0.43 9.60
N VAL A 64 3.94 -0.02 8.78
CA VAL A 64 3.85 -1.44 8.38
C VAL A 64 5.01 -1.81 7.47
N SER A 65 5.38 -0.94 6.51
CA SER A 65 6.58 -1.13 5.70
C SER A 65 7.81 -1.30 6.57
N TYR A 66 8.04 -0.39 7.51
CA TYR A 66 9.21 -0.45 8.39
C TYR A 66 9.26 -1.73 9.23
N LEU A 67 8.12 -2.17 9.75
CA LEU A 67 8.04 -3.40 10.55
C LEU A 67 8.23 -4.66 9.72
N TYR A 68 7.82 -4.64 8.46
CA TYR A 68 7.82 -5.82 7.60
C TYR A 68 9.12 -5.96 6.78
N THR A 69 9.70 -4.85 6.32
CA THR A 69 10.85 -4.81 5.41
C THR A 69 12.11 -4.16 6.03
N GLY A 70 11.96 -3.45 7.15
CA GLY A 70 13.01 -2.58 7.70
C GLY A 70 13.16 -1.23 7.00
N GLN A 71 12.40 -0.98 5.92
CA GLN A 71 12.41 0.26 5.15
C GLN A 71 11.11 1.05 5.36
N LEU A 72 11.22 2.37 5.44
CA LEU A 72 10.06 3.24 5.64
C LEU A 72 9.14 3.28 4.41
N VAL A 73 9.69 3.08 3.22
CA VAL A 73 8.93 3.07 1.96
C VAL A 73 8.67 1.62 1.57
N PRO A 74 7.44 1.28 1.12
CA PRO A 74 7.16 -0.05 0.59
C PRO A 74 8.14 -0.41 -0.54
N PRO A 75 8.65 -1.65 -0.59
CA PRO A 75 9.51 -2.10 -1.67
C PRO A 75 8.68 -2.32 -2.94
N ASP A 76 9.31 -2.18 -4.11
CA ASP A 76 8.71 -2.55 -5.40
C ASP A 76 8.77 -4.08 -5.58
N GLY A 77 7.93 -4.84 -4.87
CA GLY A 77 7.89 -6.30 -4.97
C GLY A 77 7.97 -7.05 -3.63
N ASN A 78 8.61 -8.23 -3.62
CA ASN A 78 8.91 -8.96 -2.38
C ASN A 78 10.31 -8.60 -1.88
N VAL A 79 10.49 -8.59 -0.57
CA VAL A 79 11.79 -8.32 0.07
C VAL A 79 12.79 -9.46 -0.16
N ASP A 80 12.29 -10.68 -0.36
CA ASP A 80 13.10 -11.89 -0.55
C ASP A 80 13.44 -12.17 -2.03
N ASP A 81 12.97 -11.34 -2.97
CA ASP A 81 13.39 -11.47 -4.37
C ASP A 81 14.79 -10.88 -4.52
N ASP A 82 15.77 -11.71 -4.91
CA ASP A 82 17.20 -11.37 -5.09
C ASP A 82 17.47 -10.35 -6.23
N GLU A 83 16.42 -9.82 -6.86
CA GLU A 83 16.54 -8.66 -7.74
C GLU A 83 16.81 -7.45 -6.85
N GLU A 84 18.05 -6.96 -6.85
CA GLU A 84 18.40 -5.71 -6.16
C GLU A 84 17.30 -4.68 -6.43
N PRO A 85 16.76 -3.99 -5.40
CA PRO A 85 15.74 -2.98 -5.61
C PRO A 85 16.29 -2.05 -6.67
N GLU A 86 15.60 -1.92 -7.82
CA GLU A 86 16.09 -1.05 -8.90
C GLU A 86 16.32 0.32 -8.27
N GLU A 87 17.59 0.63 -8.02
CA GLU A 87 17.98 1.85 -7.37
C GLU A 87 17.44 2.96 -8.26
N TYR A 88 16.59 3.81 -7.69
CA TYR A 88 15.99 4.91 -8.43
C TYR A 88 17.14 5.74 -9.00
N VAL A 89 17.46 5.55 -10.28
CA VAL A 89 18.53 6.29 -10.95
C VAL A 89 18.02 7.71 -11.07
N ASP A 90 18.53 8.60 -10.23
CA ASP A 90 18.18 10.02 -10.28
C ASP A 90 18.61 10.55 -11.65
N GLU A 91 17.65 10.79 -12.54
CA GLU A 91 17.89 11.36 -13.88
C GLU A 91 18.51 12.78 -13.83
N LEU A 92 18.66 13.35 -12.62
CA LEU A 92 19.28 14.66 -12.37
C LEU A 92 20.70 14.58 -11.79
N ASP A 93 21.27 13.40 -11.57
CA ASP A 93 22.69 13.25 -11.17
C ASP A 93 23.58 13.24 -12.44
N PRO A 94 24.47 14.24 -12.65
CA PRO A 94 25.23 14.41 -13.90
C PRO A 94 26.41 13.46 -14.09
#